data_AF-A0A5B8XV00-F1
#
_entry.id   AF-A0A5B8XV00-F1
#
_cell.length_a   1.000
_cell.length_b   1.000
_cell.length_c   1.000
_cell.angle_alpha   90.00
_cell.angle_beta   90.00
_cell.angle_gamma   90.00
#
_symmetry.space_group_name_H-M   'P 1'
#
loop_
_entity.id
_entity.type
_entity.pdbx_description
1 polymer ?
#
loop_
_entity_poly.entity_id
_entity_poly.type
_entity_poly.pdbx_seq_one_letter_code
_entity_poly.pdbx_strand_id
1 'polypeptide(L)'
;MKHLILLSLALGTLGIGCKGEVAIGADEPGALAPMNSPAPTQTPEPQTNPTPLPEQPETPEQPENTAPLRVEPPELSPEDATFYMRSLVQMLVGRPLESAEVNALQAQGSEAIRPMLEAWTKEPGFARSARYLMAQKLKASGERDGVDFEAPGRLVEYVVNSGLPFSTIITADYCIAADGTQTTCDSGAPYNAGVLTTRAFLAGNAGRFNLGRATRLMKVFACRAYPMESDLQPYLEKEVLIPMFRASTAEEQTVEEAKDAFGNGSACYSCHGQFGAHAQFFVKFDQTGLWRAEATGLQDPEGELGRSFGGLMTSHMDDESAAAFEGSKMFGQDVPDIRGAAQVLSESDVFVPCMARNVIEYTFGMTDTAAGKIARDMLEQVAWRATKGQTQDPTWADIVVETFVEPRVIQVVLSSQGDVQ
;
A
#
# COMPACT_ATOMS: atom_id res chain seq x y z
N MET A 1 -6.39 -56.84 8.42
CA MET A 1 -7.53 -57.25 7.57
C MET A 1 -8.56 -56.13 7.59
N LYS A 2 -8.79 -55.50 6.42
CA LYS A 2 -10.01 -54.86 5.92
C LYS A 2 -10.79 -53.90 6.87
N HIS A 3 -10.67 -52.59 6.59
CA HIS A 3 -11.72 -51.67 6.11
C HIS A 3 -12.80 -51.31 7.16
N LEU A 4 -13.13 -50.04 7.42
CA LEU A 4 -13.86 -49.18 6.49
C LEU A 4 -13.78 -47.70 6.90
N ILE A 5 -13.58 -46.84 5.90
CA ILE A 5 -13.71 -45.38 5.89
C ILE A 5 -15.17 -45.04 5.55
N LEU A 6 -15.75 -44.02 6.18
CA LEU A 6 -16.99 -43.38 5.72
C LEU A 6 -16.83 -41.87 5.76
N LEU A 7 -16.40 -41.33 4.61
CA LEU A 7 -16.45 -39.93 4.23
C LEU A 7 -17.72 -39.76 3.38
N SER A 8 -18.68 -38.96 3.83
CA SER A 8 -19.87 -38.62 3.04
C SER A 8 -19.54 -37.46 2.10
N LEU A 9 -19.30 -37.80 0.83
CA LEU A 9 -19.41 -36.89 -0.32
C LEU A 9 -20.89 -36.71 -0.66
N ALA A 10 -21.38 -35.47 -0.67
CA ALA A 10 -22.60 -35.10 -1.36
C ALA A 10 -22.25 -34.73 -2.81
N LEU A 11 -22.65 -35.60 -3.75
CA LEU A 11 -22.70 -35.30 -5.19
C LEU A 11 -23.91 -34.37 -5.46
N GLY A 12 -23.63 -33.15 -5.89
CA GLY A 12 -24.59 -32.26 -6.55
C GLY A 12 -24.47 -32.41 -8.07
N THR A 13 -25.57 -32.80 -8.71
CA THR A 13 -25.75 -33.05 -10.14
C THR A 13 -25.44 -31.85 -11.05
N LEU A 14 -24.69 -32.13 -12.12
CA LEU A 14 -24.53 -31.29 -13.31
C LEU A 14 -25.89 -31.04 -14.00
N GLY A 15 -26.34 -29.78 -13.99
CA GLY A 15 -27.36 -29.24 -14.88
C GLY A 15 -26.74 -28.22 -15.82
N ILE A 16 -26.64 -28.57 -17.10
CA ILE A 16 -26.24 -27.66 -18.18
C ILE A 16 -27.40 -26.67 -18.40
N GLY A 17 -27.11 -25.39 -18.21
CA GLY A 17 -28.04 -24.29 -18.49
C GLY A 17 -27.27 -23.02 -18.81
N CYS A 18 -26.98 -22.80 -20.08
CA CYS A 18 -26.55 -21.50 -20.60
C CYS A 18 -27.67 -20.48 -20.43
N LYS A 19 -27.45 -19.43 -19.64
CA LYS A 19 -28.01 -18.09 -19.85
C LYS A 19 -27.12 -17.10 -19.10
N GLY A 20 -26.57 -16.16 -19.87
CA GLY A 20 -25.69 -15.13 -19.36
C GLY A 20 -26.44 -14.05 -18.60
N GLU A 21 -25.81 -13.59 -17.53
CA GLU A 21 -25.90 -12.23 -17.02
C GLU A 21 -24.66 -12.05 -16.14
N VAL A 22 -23.70 -11.26 -16.61
CA VAL A 22 -22.54 -10.86 -15.83
C VAL A 22 -23.01 -9.76 -14.89
N ALA A 23 -23.44 -10.15 -13.69
CA ALA A 23 -23.63 -9.22 -12.59
C ALA A 23 -22.24 -8.84 -12.05
N ILE A 24 -21.80 -7.63 -12.38
CA ILE A 24 -20.70 -6.96 -11.70
C ILE A 24 -21.22 -6.61 -10.30
N GLY A 25 -20.78 -7.36 -9.30
CA GLY A 25 -21.08 -7.08 -7.90
C GLY A 25 -20.48 -5.73 -7.51
N ALA A 26 -21.35 -4.74 -7.30
CA ALA A 26 -21.03 -3.53 -6.58
C ALA A 26 -20.98 -3.89 -5.09
N ASP A 27 -19.79 -3.89 -4.50
CA ASP A 27 -19.65 -3.86 -3.06
C ASP A 27 -20.29 -2.57 -2.53
N GLU A 28 -21.25 -2.70 -1.61
CA GLU A 28 -21.93 -1.58 -0.98
C GLU A 28 -20.95 -0.69 -0.20
N PRO A 29 -20.99 0.64 -0.37
CA PRO A 29 -20.22 1.55 0.47
C PRO A 29 -20.87 1.62 1.86
N GLY A 30 -20.12 1.21 2.89
CA GLY A 30 -20.49 1.41 4.28
C GLY A 30 -20.77 2.88 4.56
N ALA A 31 -21.92 3.15 5.19
CA ALA A 31 -22.36 4.49 5.55
C ALA A 31 -21.32 5.20 6.43
N LEU A 32 -20.80 6.34 5.95
CA LEU A 32 -19.97 7.23 6.73
C LEU A 32 -20.83 7.97 7.75
N ALA A 33 -20.41 7.94 9.01
CA ALA A 33 -21.02 8.71 10.09
C ALA A 33 -20.88 10.23 9.83
N PRO A 34 -21.86 11.05 10.26
CA PRO A 34 -21.82 12.50 10.05
C PRO A 34 -20.65 13.13 10.82
N MET A 35 -19.81 13.88 10.10
CA MET A 35 -18.78 14.72 10.70
C MET A 35 -19.40 15.96 11.34
N ASN A 36 -19.26 16.09 12.65
CA ASN A 36 -19.60 17.31 13.39
C ASN A 36 -18.46 18.33 13.26
N SER A 37 -18.72 19.45 12.60
CA SER A 37 -17.83 20.62 12.60
C SER A 37 -17.78 21.28 13.98
N PRO A 38 -16.61 21.57 14.55
CA PRO A 38 -16.52 22.43 15.74
C PRO A 38 -16.73 23.90 15.38
N ALA A 39 -17.36 24.62 16.32
CA ALA A 39 -17.68 26.05 16.25
C ALA A 39 -16.41 26.94 16.27
N PRO A 40 -16.49 28.19 15.75
CA PRO A 40 -15.34 29.09 15.67
C PRO A 40 -14.91 29.60 17.06
N THR A 41 -13.64 29.39 17.39
CA THR A 41 -12.96 29.93 18.57
C THR A 41 -12.77 31.44 18.42
N GLN A 42 -13.18 32.20 19.42
CA GLN A 42 -13.01 33.65 19.50
C GLN A 42 -11.54 34.02 19.73
N THR A 43 -11.02 34.94 18.93
CA THR A 43 -9.69 35.55 19.07
C THR A 43 -9.66 36.52 20.26
N PRO A 44 -8.78 36.34 21.27
CA PRO A 44 -8.58 37.34 22.31
C PRO A 44 -7.66 38.48 21.86
N GLU A 45 -7.95 39.68 22.35
CA GLU A 45 -7.19 40.92 22.15
C GLU A 45 -5.75 40.84 22.71
N PRO A 46 -4.78 41.57 22.12
CA PRO A 46 -3.39 41.53 22.54
C PRO A 46 -3.16 42.36 23.81
N GLN A 47 -2.84 41.68 24.92
CA GLN A 47 -2.28 42.30 26.11
C GLN A 47 -0.77 42.52 25.93
N THR A 48 -0.34 43.78 25.98
CA THR A 48 1.07 44.18 25.96
C THR A 48 1.72 43.91 27.31
N ASN A 49 2.34 42.75 27.47
CA ASN A 49 3.25 42.45 28.57
C ASN A 49 4.70 42.86 28.23
N PRO A 50 5.48 43.34 29.21
CA PRO A 50 6.86 43.75 29.01
C PRO A 50 7.76 42.55 28.66
N THR A 51 8.60 42.77 27.65
CA THR A 51 9.59 41.83 27.08
C THR A 51 10.47 41.19 28.15
N PRO A 52 10.41 39.86 28.35
CA PRO A 52 11.42 39.13 29.13
C PRO A 52 12.77 39.20 28.42
N LEU A 53 13.85 39.28 29.19
CA LEU A 53 15.22 39.15 28.69
C LEU A 53 15.36 37.86 27.86
N PRO A 54 16.13 37.88 26.75
CA PRO A 54 16.33 36.71 25.92
C PRO A 54 16.93 35.57 26.75
N GLU A 55 16.15 34.53 26.99
CA GLU A 55 16.64 33.25 27.47
C GLU A 55 17.71 32.76 26.49
N GLN A 56 18.85 32.35 27.03
CA GLN A 56 19.92 31.77 26.24
C GLN A 56 19.34 30.56 25.50
N PRO A 57 19.59 30.41 24.18
CA PRO A 57 19.14 29.24 23.45
C PRO A 57 19.72 28.00 24.13
N GLU A 58 18.85 27.23 24.79
CA GLU A 58 19.21 25.93 25.32
C GLU A 58 19.77 25.13 24.14
N THR A 59 20.99 24.65 24.32
CA THR A 59 21.64 23.80 23.31
C THR A 59 20.71 22.59 23.13
N PRO A 60 20.22 22.31 21.91
CA PRO A 60 19.33 21.18 21.69
C PRO A 60 20.01 19.93 22.27
N GLU A 61 19.38 19.34 23.28
CA GLU A 61 19.84 18.09 23.86
C GLU A 61 19.96 17.09 22.71
N GLN A 62 21.20 16.68 22.41
CA GLN A 62 21.43 15.66 21.40
C GLN A 62 20.65 14.43 21.87
N PRO A 63 19.71 13.89 21.05
CA PRO A 63 18.98 12.70 21.44
C PRO A 63 20.01 11.62 21.77
N GLU A 64 19.96 11.10 23.00
CA GLU A 64 20.83 10.00 23.41
C GLU A 64 20.72 8.89 22.37
N ASN A 65 21.85 8.57 21.75
CA ASN A 65 22.01 7.51 20.77
C ASN A 65 21.79 6.15 21.44
N THR A 66 20.54 5.86 21.75
CA THR A 66 20.08 4.59 22.27
C THR A 66 19.98 3.66 21.07
N ALA A 67 20.96 2.76 20.96
CA ALA A 67 20.90 1.69 19.96
C ALA A 67 19.52 1.03 20.02
N PRO A 68 18.90 0.73 18.87
CA PRO A 68 17.53 0.25 18.83
C PRO A 68 17.40 -1.00 19.70
N LEU A 69 16.52 -0.92 20.71
CA LEU A 69 16.34 -1.99 21.67
C LEU A 69 15.84 -3.23 20.92
N ARG A 70 16.65 -4.29 20.91
CA ARG A 70 16.24 -5.58 20.39
C ARG A 70 15.10 -6.09 21.25
N VAL A 71 13.93 -6.28 20.64
CA VAL A 71 12.78 -6.86 21.30
C VAL A 71 12.89 -8.38 21.19
N GLU A 72 13.02 -9.02 22.34
CA GLU A 72 12.90 -10.47 22.43
C GLU A 72 11.42 -10.85 22.43
N PRO A 73 11.04 -11.96 21.77
CA PRO A 73 9.70 -12.50 21.87
C PRO A 73 9.30 -12.72 23.34
N PRO A 74 8.00 -12.63 23.69
CA PRO A 74 7.53 -12.98 25.02
C PRO A 74 7.90 -14.43 25.35
N GLU A 75 8.06 -14.75 26.63
CA GLU A 75 8.29 -16.13 27.07
C GLU A 75 7.08 -16.98 26.69
N LEU A 76 7.30 -18.00 25.86
CA LEU A 76 6.26 -18.92 25.39
C LEU A 76 6.58 -20.34 25.82
N SER A 77 5.53 -21.13 26.06
CA SER A 77 5.68 -22.58 26.16
C SER A 77 6.19 -23.14 24.82
N PRO A 78 6.90 -24.28 24.84
CA PRO A 78 7.28 -25.00 23.63
C PRO A 78 6.11 -25.28 22.68
N GLU A 79 4.93 -25.59 23.24
CA GLU A 79 3.70 -25.84 22.51
C GLU A 79 3.20 -24.59 21.78
N ASP A 80 3.14 -23.45 22.48
CA ASP A 80 2.70 -22.16 21.92
C ASP A 80 3.67 -21.67 20.85
N ALA A 81 4.98 -21.75 21.09
CA ALA A 81 6.00 -21.40 20.12
C ALA A 81 5.88 -22.27 18.85
N THR A 82 5.66 -23.58 19.02
CA THR A 82 5.43 -24.50 17.90
C THR A 82 4.18 -24.15 17.10
N PHE A 83 3.07 -23.86 17.79
CA PHE A 83 1.84 -23.46 17.11
C PHE A 83 2.02 -22.15 16.33
N TYR A 84 2.60 -21.14 16.98
CA TYR A 84 2.85 -19.85 16.38
C TYR A 84 3.69 -20.00 15.10
N MET A 85 4.83 -20.69 15.17
CA MET A 85 5.71 -20.87 14.00
C MET A 85 5.06 -21.70 12.88
N ARG A 86 4.18 -22.66 13.21
CA ARG A 86 3.38 -23.38 12.20
C ARG A 86 2.42 -22.47 11.43
N SER A 87 1.86 -21.46 12.10
CA SER A 87 0.96 -20.50 11.43
C SER A 87 1.69 -19.63 10.40
N LEU A 88 3.00 -19.42 10.59
CA LEU A 88 3.80 -18.54 9.74
C LEU A 88 4.46 -19.28 8.57
N VAL A 89 5.06 -20.45 8.83
CA VAL A 89 5.98 -21.13 7.91
C VAL A 89 5.40 -21.35 6.51
N GLN A 90 4.12 -21.75 6.43
CA GLN A 90 3.49 -22.01 5.14
C GLN A 90 3.37 -20.73 4.29
N MET A 91 3.08 -19.59 4.93
CA MET A 91 2.91 -18.32 4.22
C MET A 91 4.23 -17.63 3.92
N LEU A 92 5.22 -17.76 4.82
CA LEU A 92 6.51 -17.10 4.67
C LEU A 92 7.49 -17.87 3.80
N VAL A 93 7.50 -19.21 3.82
CA VAL A 93 8.46 -20.02 3.04
C VAL A 93 7.81 -21.10 2.18
N GLY A 94 6.50 -21.33 2.28
CA GLY A 94 5.78 -22.24 1.38
C GLY A 94 5.94 -23.73 1.70
N ARG A 95 6.36 -24.09 2.92
CA ARG A 95 6.57 -25.47 3.38
C ARG A 95 6.11 -25.64 4.84
N PRO A 96 5.92 -26.87 5.34
CA PRO A 96 5.73 -27.10 6.79
C PRO A 96 7.04 -26.90 7.57
N LEU A 97 6.93 -26.88 8.91
CA LEU A 97 8.09 -26.94 9.81
C LEU A 97 8.85 -28.26 9.62
N GLU A 98 10.17 -28.17 9.57
CA GLU A 98 11.09 -29.29 9.56
C GLU A 98 11.31 -29.89 10.96
N SER A 99 11.78 -31.14 11.05
CA SER A 99 12.02 -31.79 12.33
C SER A 99 13.06 -31.06 13.19
N ALA A 100 14.09 -30.47 12.57
CA ALA A 100 15.10 -29.68 13.29
C ALA A 100 14.49 -28.41 13.91
N GLU A 101 13.57 -27.76 13.20
CA GLU A 101 12.85 -26.57 13.66
C GLU A 101 11.92 -26.91 14.83
N VAL A 102 11.16 -28.00 14.72
CA VAL A 102 10.30 -28.49 15.82
C VAL A 102 11.14 -28.83 17.06
N ASN A 103 12.27 -29.52 16.89
CA ASN A 103 13.15 -29.85 18.02
C ASN A 103 13.74 -28.59 18.67
N ALA A 104 14.09 -27.56 17.88
CA ALA A 104 14.57 -26.29 18.41
C ALA A 104 13.49 -25.58 19.24
N LEU A 105 12.25 -25.53 18.75
CA LEU A 105 11.11 -24.96 19.47
C LEU A 105 10.78 -25.75 20.74
N GLN A 106 10.92 -27.08 20.70
CA GLN A 106 10.73 -27.93 21.88
C GLN A 106 11.78 -27.69 22.97
N ALA A 107 13.02 -27.44 22.58
CA ALA A 107 14.13 -27.26 23.52
C ALA A 107 14.27 -25.81 24.04
N GLN A 108 13.91 -24.83 23.22
CA GLN A 108 14.22 -23.41 23.48
C GLN A 108 12.98 -22.51 23.58
N GLY A 109 11.78 -23.02 23.26
CA GLY A 109 10.55 -22.24 23.31
C GLY A 109 10.63 -20.98 22.44
N SER A 110 10.34 -19.82 23.05
CA SER A 110 10.36 -18.52 22.36
C SER A 110 11.75 -18.07 21.89
N GLU A 111 12.83 -18.54 22.50
CA GLU A 111 14.20 -18.17 22.11
C GLU A 111 14.56 -18.67 20.69
N ALA A 112 13.87 -19.71 20.19
CA ALA A 112 14.07 -20.23 18.84
C ALA A 112 13.36 -19.41 17.74
N ILE A 113 12.41 -18.54 18.08
CA ILE A 113 11.54 -17.85 17.09
C ILE A 113 12.37 -16.95 16.17
N ARG A 114 13.14 -16.01 16.74
CA ARG A 114 13.92 -15.05 15.95
C ARG A 114 15.00 -15.74 15.09
N PRO A 115 15.86 -16.62 15.62
CA PRO A 115 16.85 -17.33 14.79
C PRO A 115 16.22 -18.12 13.64
N MET A 116 15.03 -18.70 13.85
CA MET A 116 14.31 -19.43 12.81
C MET A 116 13.75 -18.49 11.74
N LEU A 117 13.12 -17.37 12.10
CA LEU A 117 12.70 -16.35 11.14
C LEU A 117 13.89 -15.82 10.33
N GLU A 118 15.03 -15.54 10.98
CA GLU A 118 16.27 -15.10 10.32
C GLU A 118 16.88 -16.17 9.41
N ALA A 119 16.65 -17.46 9.68
CA ALA A 119 17.05 -18.55 8.79
C ALA A 119 16.12 -18.63 7.57
N TRP A 120 14.81 -18.51 7.78
CA TRP A 120 13.80 -18.52 6.72
C TRP A 120 14.00 -17.42 5.68
N THR A 121 14.50 -16.25 6.08
CA THR A 121 14.75 -15.15 5.13
C THR A 121 15.79 -15.48 4.06
N LYS A 122 16.58 -16.54 4.28
CA LYS A 122 17.61 -17.03 3.34
C LYS A 122 17.09 -18.14 2.43
N GLU A 123 15.85 -18.58 2.61
CA GLU A 123 15.26 -19.64 1.80
C GLU A 123 14.68 -19.11 0.48
N PRO A 124 14.77 -19.89 -0.61
CA PRO A 124 14.14 -19.51 -1.88
C PRO A 124 12.61 -19.29 -1.76
N GLY A 125 11.97 -19.94 -0.80
CA GLY A 125 10.54 -19.77 -0.52
C GLY A 125 10.18 -18.35 -0.09
N PHE A 126 11.09 -17.68 0.63
CA PHE A 126 10.85 -16.36 1.20
C PHE A 126 10.62 -15.27 0.15
N ALA A 127 11.52 -15.17 -0.84
CA ALA A 127 11.37 -14.23 -1.93
C ALA A 127 10.15 -14.52 -2.81
N ARG A 128 9.82 -15.81 -3.01
CA ARG A 128 8.59 -16.20 -3.72
C ARG A 128 7.33 -15.78 -2.98
N SER A 129 7.30 -15.93 -1.65
CA SER A 129 6.17 -15.46 -0.84
C SER A 129 6.00 -13.94 -0.91
N ALA A 130 7.10 -13.17 -0.88
CA ALA A 130 7.06 -11.73 -1.09
C ALA A 130 6.50 -11.36 -2.48
N ARG A 131 6.93 -12.07 -3.52
CA ARG A 131 6.38 -11.94 -4.88
C ARG A 131 4.88 -12.19 -4.91
N TYR A 132 4.39 -13.26 -4.29
CA TYR A 132 2.96 -13.57 -4.29
C TYR A 132 2.12 -12.51 -3.56
N LEU A 133 2.61 -12.06 -2.39
CA LEU A 133 1.98 -10.96 -1.66
C LEU A 133 1.84 -9.73 -2.56
N MET A 134 2.94 -9.30 -3.19
CA MET A 134 2.92 -8.09 -4.00
C MET A 134 2.13 -8.25 -5.30
N ALA A 135 2.15 -9.42 -5.94
CA ALA A 135 1.32 -9.73 -7.10
C ALA A 135 -0.18 -9.57 -6.77
N GLN A 136 -0.63 -10.11 -5.62
CA GLN A 136 -2.00 -9.94 -5.14
C GLN A 136 -2.32 -8.47 -4.83
N LYS A 137 -1.43 -7.80 -4.08
CA LYS A 137 -1.61 -6.40 -3.70
C LYS A 137 -1.65 -5.47 -4.91
N LEU A 138 -0.89 -5.74 -5.97
CA LEU A 138 -0.85 -4.91 -7.18
C LEU A 138 -1.92 -5.28 -8.21
N LYS A 139 -2.67 -6.38 -8.00
CA LYS A 139 -3.53 -7.00 -9.01
C LYS A 139 -2.77 -7.34 -10.30
N ALA A 140 -1.55 -7.82 -10.14
CA ALA A 140 -0.65 -8.14 -11.24
C ALA A 140 -0.19 -9.60 -11.12
N SER A 141 -0.85 -10.48 -11.88
CA SER A 141 -0.42 -11.86 -12.10
C SER A 141 -0.91 -12.36 -13.46
N GLY A 142 -0.13 -13.26 -14.07
CA GLY A 142 -0.40 -13.89 -15.35
C GLY A 142 0.06 -13.09 -16.55
N GLU A 143 -0.61 -13.30 -17.67
CA GLU A 143 -0.42 -12.57 -18.92
C GLU A 143 -1.80 -12.22 -19.48
N ARG A 144 -1.95 -10.99 -19.98
CA ARG A 144 -3.20 -10.55 -20.63
C ARG A 144 -2.89 -9.52 -21.71
N ASP A 145 -3.45 -9.72 -22.90
CA ASP A 145 -3.32 -8.81 -24.04
C ASP A 145 -1.85 -8.48 -24.40
N GLY A 146 -0.96 -9.46 -24.27
CA GLY A 146 0.48 -9.31 -24.52
C GLY A 146 1.21 -8.44 -23.47
N VAL A 147 0.59 -8.18 -22.33
CA VAL A 147 1.21 -7.57 -21.15
C VAL A 147 1.58 -8.66 -20.16
N ASP A 148 2.83 -8.66 -19.73
CA ASP A 148 3.35 -9.57 -18.72
C ASP A 148 3.02 -9.07 -17.31
N PHE A 149 1.95 -9.60 -16.72
CA PHE A 149 1.51 -9.22 -15.39
C PHE A 149 2.36 -9.85 -14.27
N GLU A 150 3.31 -10.71 -14.58
CA GLU A 150 4.27 -11.25 -13.61
C GLU A 150 5.48 -10.32 -13.39
N ALA A 151 5.68 -9.31 -14.25
CA ALA A 151 6.83 -8.41 -14.19
C ALA A 151 7.01 -7.69 -12.83
N PRO A 152 5.96 -7.13 -12.18
CA PRO A 152 6.10 -6.54 -10.85
C PRO A 152 6.55 -7.56 -9.80
N GLY A 153 5.98 -8.77 -9.85
CA GLY A 153 6.31 -9.85 -8.92
C GLY A 153 7.77 -10.31 -9.05
N ARG A 154 8.31 -10.37 -10.27
CA ARG A 154 9.73 -10.70 -10.50
C ARG A 154 10.67 -9.64 -9.96
N LEU A 155 10.33 -8.35 -10.06
CA LEU A 155 11.12 -7.28 -9.44
C LEU A 155 11.16 -7.44 -7.92
N VAL A 156 10.01 -7.74 -7.30
CA VAL A 156 9.94 -8.00 -5.85
C VAL A 156 10.80 -9.20 -5.47
N GLU A 157 10.66 -10.33 -6.17
CA GLU A 157 11.49 -11.53 -5.93
C GLU A 157 12.99 -11.24 -6.04
N TYR A 158 13.39 -10.48 -7.06
CA TYR A 158 14.77 -10.06 -7.27
C TYR A 158 15.29 -9.18 -6.11
N VAL A 159 14.53 -8.16 -5.70
CA VAL A 159 14.89 -7.25 -4.60
C VAL A 159 15.10 -8.02 -3.31
N VAL A 160 14.19 -8.94 -2.99
CA VAL A 160 14.26 -9.75 -1.76
C VAL A 160 15.43 -10.74 -1.82
N ASN A 161 15.61 -11.48 -2.92
CA ASN A 161 16.73 -12.41 -3.07
C ASN A 161 18.09 -11.73 -3.04
N SER A 162 18.16 -10.48 -3.50
CA SER A 162 19.40 -9.70 -3.54
C SER A 162 19.69 -8.97 -2.24
N GLY A 163 18.80 -9.03 -1.24
CA GLY A 163 18.95 -8.31 0.03
C GLY A 163 18.98 -6.79 -0.14
N LEU A 164 18.31 -6.27 -1.16
CA LEU A 164 18.23 -4.83 -1.40
C LEU A 164 17.21 -4.18 -0.46
N PRO A 165 17.32 -2.86 -0.18
CA PRO A 165 16.31 -2.14 0.56
C PRO A 165 14.93 -2.29 -0.09
N PHE A 166 13.89 -2.51 0.69
CA PHE A 166 12.60 -2.89 0.13
C PHE A 166 11.94 -1.76 -0.65
N SER A 167 12.27 -0.50 -0.36
CA SER A 167 11.89 0.66 -1.18
C SER A 167 12.24 0.50 -2.66
N THR A 168 13.29 -0.28 -2.98
CA THR A 168 13.77 -0.52 -4.35
C THR A 168 12.65 -1.02 -5.26
N ILE A 169 11.62 -1.70 -4.73
CA ILE A 169 10.49 -2.15 -5.55
C ILE A 169 9.72 -1.00 -6.21
N ILE A 170 9.76 0.23 -5.65
CA ILE A 170 9.13 1.43 -6.23
C ILE A 170 10.15 2.48 -6.71
N THR A 171 11.43 2.38 -6.32
CA THR A 171 12.46 3.36 -6.71
C THR A 171 13.43 2.86 -7.78
N ALA A 172 13.44 1.56 -8.09
CA ALA A 172 14.31 0.99 -9.12
C ALA A 172 14.11 1.67 -10.47
N ASP A 173 15.24 1.92 -11.16
CA ASP A 173 15.24 2.45 -12.51
C ASP A 173 15.23 1.35 -13.60
N TYR A 174 14.96 0.12 -13.20
CA TYR A 174 14.93 -1.09 -14.03
C TYR A 174 13.74 -2.00 -13.68
N CYS A 175 13.47 -2.94 -14.57
CA CYS A 175 12.52 -4.04 -14.40
C CYS A 175 13.25 -5.39 -14.54
N ILE A 176 12.57 -6.49 -14.21
CA ILE A 176 13.12 -7.85 -14.29
C ILE A 176 12.41 -8.66 -15.38
N ALA A 177 13.17 -9.10 -16.37
CA ALA A 177 12.70 -9.94 -17.46
C ALA A 177 12.37 -11.36 -16.98
N ALA A 178 11.72 -12.17 -17.83
CA ALA A 178 11.31 -13.53 -17.49
C ALA A 178 12.50 -14.47 -17.19
N ASP A 179 13.68 -14.18 -17.74
CA ASP A 179 14.93 -14.92 -17.47
C ASP A 179 15.66 -14.45 -16.20
N GLY A 180 15.09 -13.48 -15.47
CA GLY A 180 15.65 -12.93 -14.24
C GLY A 180 16.68 -11.81 -14.46
N THR A 181 16.95 -11.39 -15.71
CA THR A 181 17.87 -10.30 -16.00
C THR A 181 17.23 -8.93 -15.84
N GLN A 182 18.04 -7.92 -15.49
CA GLN A 182 17.60 -6.53 -15.48
C GLN A 182 17.37 -6.04 -16.91
N THR A 183 16.28 -5.32 -17.11
CA THR A 183 15.87 -4.74 -18.40
C THR A 183 15.23 -3.37 -18.17
N THR A 184 15.10 -2.58 -19.22
CA THR A 184 14.21 -1.40 -19.22
C THR A 184 12.76 -1.85 -19.02
N CYS A 185 12.00 -1.08 -18.24
CA CYS A 185 10.56 -1.33 -18.07
C CYS A 185 9.80 -1.12 -19.38
N ASP A 186 8.72 -1.87 -19.52
CA ASP A 186 8.00 -2.02 -20.79
C ASP A 186 6.98 -0.90 -21.08
N SER A 187 6.80 0.07 -20.18
CA SER A 187 5.85 1.18 -20.37
C SER A 187 6.30 2.22 -21.39
N GLY A 188 7.59 2.27 -21.72
CA GLY A 188 8.16 3.25 -22.66
C GLY A 188 8.29 4.66 -22.10
N ALA A 189 8.07 4.86 -20.79
CA ALA A 189 8.33 6.13 -20.13
C ALA A 189 9.83 6.47 -20.15
N PRO A 190 10.20 7.77 -20.20
CA PRO A 190 11.60 8.21 -20.17
C PRO A 190 12.26 8.07 -18.78
N TYR A 191 11.51 7.60 -17.79
CA TYR A 191 11.91 7.38 -16.41
C TYR A 191 11.30 6.05 -15.92
N ASN A 192 11.81 5.52 -14.80
CA ASN A 192 11.32 4.29 -14.17
C ASN A 192 11.15 4.50 -12.66
N ALA A 193 10.13 3.86 -12.09
CA ALA A 193 9.80 3.84 -10.65
C ALA A 193 9.38 2.41 -10.24
N GLY A 194 10.27 1.46 -10.51
CA GLY A 194 10.10 0.03 -10.23
C GLY A 194 8.76 -0.52 -10.73
N VAL A 195 8.00 -1.13 -9.83
CA VAL A 195 6.70 -1.73 -10.16
C VAL A 195 5.68 -0.71 -10.66
N LEU A 196 5.78 0.56 -10.29
CA LEU A 196 4.81 1.60 -10.63
C LEU A 196 4.85 2.00 -12.11
N THR A 197 5.98 1.77 -12.78
CA THR A 197 6.17 2.05 -14.22
C THR A 197 6.17 0.78 -15.08
N THR A 198 5.74 -0.36 -14.54
CA THR A 198 5.47 -1.56 -15.35
C THR A 198 4.13 -1.43 -16.06
N ARG A 199 4.00 -1.94 -17.30
CA ARG A 199 2.70 -1.99 -17.97
C ARG A 199 1.68 -2.79 -17.19
N ALA A 200 2.11 -3.85 -16.51
CA ALA A 200 1.27 -4.65 -15.63
C ALA A 200 0.52 -3.82 -14.58
N PHE A 201 1.24 -3.02 -13.79
CA PHE A 201 0.63 -2.14 -12.79
C PHE A 201 -0.29 -1.11 -13.45
N LEU A 202 0.21 -0.45 -14.50
CA LEU A 202 -0.47 0.66 -15.16
C LEU A 202 -1.75 0.22 -15.87
N ALA A 203 -1.74 -0.91 -16.56
CA ALA A 203 -2.90 -1.47 -17.25
C ALA A 203 -3.87 -2.16 -16.27
N GLY A 204 -3.34 -2.89 -15.27
CA GLY A 204 -4.15 -3.59 -14.27
C GLY A 204 -4.96 -2.67 -13.37
N ASN A 205 -4.50 -1.43 -13.20
CA ASN A 205 -5.12 -0.42 -12.36
C ASN A 205 -5.63 0.80 -13.15
N ALA A 206 -5.75 0.71 -14.48
CA ALA A 206 -6.33 1.77 -15.30
C ALA A 206 -7.78 2.05 -14.87
N GLY A 207 -8.14 3.32 -14.81
CA GLY A 207 -9.49 3.77 -14.47
C GLY A 207 -9.66 5.25 -14.79
N ARG A 208 -10.93 5.68 -14.90
CA ARG A 208 -11.30 7.08 -15.14
C ARG A 208 -10.56 8.00 -14.18
N PHE A 209 -10.15 9.18 -14.65
CA PHE A 209 -9.35 10.14 -13.89
C PHE A 209 -8.07 9.58 -13.25
N ASN A 210 -7.55 8.45 -13.74
CA ASN A 210 -6.47 7.69 -13.10
C ASN A 210 -6.78 7.23 -11.66
N LEU A 211 -8.07 7.09 -11.30
CA LEU A 211 -8.46 6.76 -9.92
C LEU A 211 -7.89 5.41 -9.46
N GLY A 212 -7.96 4.39 -10.32
CA GLY A 212 -7.47 3.06 -9.98
C GLY A 212 -5.98 3.04 -9.62
N ARG A 213 -5.14 3.78 -10.35
CA ARG A 213 -3.68 3.83 -10.18
C ARG A 213 -3.29 4.54 -8.90
N ALA A 214 -3.82 5.74 -8.67
CA ALA A 214 -3.52 6.52 -7.47
C ALA A 214 -4.09 5.88 -6.19
N THR A 215 -5.28 5.28 -6.23
CA THR A 215 -5.80 4.48 -5.11
C THR A 215 -4.90 3.28 -4.83
N ARG A 216 -4.46 2.55 -5.86
CA ARG A 216 -3.59 1.38 -5.68
C ARG A 216 -2.24 1.78 -5.08
N LEU A 217 -1.62 2.85 -5.58
CA LEU A 217 -0.37 3.40 -5.06
C LEU A 217 -0.49 3.67 -3.55
N MET A 218 -1.48 4.46 -3.12
CA MET A 218 -1.66 4.83 -1.71
C MET A 218 -2.06 3.65 -0.84
N LYS A 219 -2.96 2.78 -1.31
CA LYS A 219 -3.42 1.63 -0.53
C LYS A 219 -2.31 0.61 -0.30
N VAL A 220 -1.47 0.37 -1.30
CA VAL A 220 -0.42 -0.66 -1.22
C VAL A 220 0.80 -0.15 -0.49
N PHE A 221 1.24 1.09 -0.76
CA PHE A 221 2.54 1.58 -0.29
C PHE A 221 2.49 2.57 0.86
N ALA A 222 1.34 3.20 1.12
CA ALA A 222 1.13 4.07 2.28
C ALA A 222 0.07 3.53 3.26
N CYS A 223 -0.70 2.50 2.85
CA CYS A 223 -1.83 1.96 3.60
C CYS A 223 -2.83 3.06 3.96
N ARG A 224 -3.03 4.00 3.03
CA ARG A 224 -3.94 5.13 3.16
C ARG A 224 -5.08 5.05 2.15
N ALA A 225 -6.22 5.55 2.57
CA ALA A 225 -7.39 5.79 1.73
C ALA A 225 -7.67 7.28 1.71
N TYR A 226 -8.42 7.75 0.71
CA TYR A 226 -8.87 9.13 0.65
C TYR A 226 -10.22 9.31 1.36
N PRO A 227 -10.48 10.46 2.00
CA PRO A 227 -9.51 11.51 2.30
C PRO A 227 -8.42 11.05 3.29
N MET A 228 -7.21 11.58 3.12
CA MET A 228 -6.04 11.35 3.97
C MET A 228 -5.90 12.48 4.99
N GLU A 229 -5.07 12.27 6.01
CA GLU A 229 -4.70 13.32 6.95
C GLU A 229 -4.03 14.49 6.20
N SER A 230 -4.49 15.73 6.44
CA SER A 230 -4.09 16.91 5.67
C SER A 230 -2.66 17.38 5.95
N ASP A 231 -2.13 17.00 7.11
CA ASP A 231 -0.72 17.17 7.49
C ASP A 231 0.19 16.25 6.69
N LEU A 232 -0.27 15.02 6.39
CA LEU A 232 0.45 14.09 5.52
C LEU A 232 0.34 14.52 4.06
N GLN A 233 -0.87 14.71 3.54
CA GLN A 233 -1.10 15.17 2.17
C GLN A 233 -1.98 16.41 2.17
N PRO A 234 -1.41 17.61 2.00
CA PRO A 234 -2.19 18.82 1.79
C PRO A 234 -3.08 18.72 0.55
N TYR A 235 -4.23 19.39 0.60
CA TYR A 235 -5.11 19.55 -0.55
C TYR A 235 -4.46 20.46 -1.59
N LEU A 236 -4.63 20.13 -2.86
CA LEU A 236 -4.44 21.09 -3.94
C LEU A 236 -5.48 22.21 -3.82
N GLU A 237 -5.09 23.43 -4.17
CA GLU A 237 -6.00 24.58 -4.19
C GLU A 237 -7.23 24.30 -5.08
N LYS A 238 -8.42 24.75 -4.67
CA LYS A 238 -9.66 24.51 -5.42
C LYS A 238 -9.55 24.98 -6.87
N GLU A 239 -8.92 26.12 -7.09
CA GLU A 239 -8.84 26.78 -8.39
C GLU A 239 -8.02 25.99 -9.41
N VAL A 240 -7.10 25.12 -8.97
CA VAL A 240 -6.32 24.29 -9.91
C VAL A 240 -7.13 23.11 -10.44
N LEU A 241 -8.15 22.67 -9.71
CA LEU A 241 -8.95 21.50 -10.07
C LEU A 241 -10.03 21.85 -11.10
N ILE A 242 -10.49 20.89 -11.91
CA ILE A 242 -11.65 21.09 -12.78
C ILE A 242 -12.90 21.44 -11.95
N PRO A 243 -13.84 22.25 -12.47
CA PRO A 243 -14.97 22.81 -11.69
C PRO A 243 -15.76 21.79 -10.87
N MET A 244 -15.99 20.58 -11.39
CA MET A 244 -16.74 19.54 -10.68
C MET A 244 -16.09 19.06 -9.37
N PHE A 245 -14.77 19.20 -9.26
CA PHE A 245 -14.01 18.77 -8.08
C PHE A 245 -13.77 19.88 -7.05
N ARG A 246 -14.22 21.11 -7.32
CA ARG A 246 -14.03 22.26 -6.42
C ARG A 246 -15.03 22.29 -5.27
N ALA A 247 -16.18 21.63 -5.43
CA ALA A 247 -17.29 21.70 -4.49
C ALA A 247 -16.99 20.92 -3.19
N SER A 248 -17.11 21.60 -2.06
CA SER A 248 -17.11 21.04 -0.70
C SER A 248 -18.50 20.99 -0.06
N THR A 249 -19.50 21.55 -0.73
CA THR A 249 -20.92 21.44 -0.37
C THR A 249 -21.78 21.31 -1.64
N ALA A 250 -23.06 20.93 -1.50
CA ALA A 250 -23.95 20.79 -2.65
C ALA A 250 -24.22 22.14 -3.33
N GLU A 251 -24.26 23.22 -2.55
CA GLU A 251 -24.48 24.59 -3.01
C GLU A 251 -23.29 25.14 -3.82
N GLU A 252 -22.07 24.65 -3.55
CA GLU A 252 -20.88 24.99 -4.31
C GLU A 252 -20.82 24.27 -5.68
N GLN A 253 -21.61 23.22 -5.90
CA GLN A 253 -21.55 22.42 -7.12
C GLN A 253 -22.23 23.13 -8.29
N THR A 254 -21.42 23.62 -9.23
CA THR A 254 -21.87 24.35 -10.42
C THR A 254 -21.99 23.48 -11.67
N VAL A 255 -21.42 22.28 -11.65
CA VAL A 255 -21.44 21.33 -12.79
C VAL A 255 -22.64 20.40 -12.65
N GLU A 256 -23.56 20.43 -13.62
CA GLU A 256 -24.82 19.69 -13.57
C GLU A 256 -24.61 18.18 -13.48
N GLU A 257 -23.67 17.66 -14.27
CA GLU A 257 -23.32 16.24 -14.32
C GLU A 257 -22.76 15.71 -12.99
N ALA A 258 -22.28 16.61 -12.12
CA ALA A 258 -21.71 16.27 -10.83
C ALA A 258 -22.71 16.43 -9.67
N LYS A 259 -23.87 17.06 -9.87
CA LYS A 259 -24.87 17.28 -8.79
C LYS A 259 -25.48 15.99 -8.27
N ASP A 260 -25.68 15.01 -9.14
CA ASP A 260 -26.23 13.69 -8.78
C ASP A 260 -25.14 12.63 -8.52
N ALA A 261 -23.87 13.03 -8.49
CA ALA A 261 -22.75 12.12 -8.19
C ALA A 261 -22.72 11.72 -6.70
N PHE A 262 -21.86 10.76 -6.34
CA PHE A 262 -21.68 10.28 -4.97
C PHE A 262 -21.60 11.44 -3.96
N GLY A 263 -22.42 11.36 -2.90
CA GLY A 263 -22.55 12.43 -1.90
C GLY A 263 -23.25 13.70 -2.43
N ASN A 264 -24.14 13.59 -3.44
CA ASN A 264 -24.80 14.73 -4.11
C ASN A 264 -23.81 15.79 -4.64
N GLY A 265 -22.63 15.34 -5.08
CA GLY A 265 -21.54 16.23 -5.51
C GLY A 265 -20.92 17.09 -4.40
N SER A 266 -21.34 16.93 -3.14
CA SER A 266 -21.01 17.84 -2.04
C SER A 266 -19.70 17.50 -1.31
N ALA A 267 -18.99 16.45 -1.70
CA ALA A 267 -17.75 16.02 -1.06
C ALA A 267 -16.65 15.73 -2.09
N CYS A 268 -16.76 16.31 -3.29
CA CYS A 268 -15.78 16.07 -4.33
C CYS A 268 -14.41 16.63 -3.93
N TYR A 269 -14.35 17.84 -3.38
CA TYR A 269 -13.07 18.47 -3.04
C TYR A 269 -12.28 17.71 -1.95
N SER A 270 -12.95 17.18 -0.93
CA SER A 270 -12.27 16.46 0.16
C SER A 270 -11.58 15.18 -0.33
N CYS A 271 -12.07 14.56 -1.39
CA CYS A 271 -11.36 13.45 -2.02
C CYS A 271 -10.40 13.99 -3.09
N HIS A 272 -10.93 14.74 -4.06
CA HIS A 272 -10.22 15.09 -5.28
C HIS A 272 -9.09 16.11 -5.11
N GLY A 273 -9.10 16.92 -4.04
CA GLY A 273 -8.00 17.83 -3.75
C GLY A 273 -6.70 17.12 -3.36
N GLN A 274 -6.77 15.96 -2.70
CA GLN A 274 -5.59 15.12 -2.44
C GLN A 274 -5.40 14.10 -3.57
N PHE A 275 -6.51 13.54 -4.07
CA PHE A 275 -6.49 12.56 -5.14
C PHE A 275 -5.82 13.09 -6.40
N GLY A 276 -6.18 14.32 -6.79
CA GLY A 276 -5.68 14.97 -7.99
C GLY A 276 -4.16 15.06 -8.02
N ALA A 277 -3.53 15.23 -6.85
CA ALA A 277 -2.07 15.28 -6.74
C ALA A 277 -1.43 13.95 -7.16
N HIS A 278 -1.91 12.83 -6.62
CA HIS A 278 -1.37 11.51 -6.92
C HIS A 278 -1.80 10.96 -8.28
N ALA A 279 -3.01 11.32 -8.75
CA ALA A 279 -3.50 10.92 -10.07
C ALA A 279 -2.69 11.54 -11.20
N GLN A 280 -2.15 12.74 -10.98
CA GLN A 280 -1.43 13.50 -12.00
C GLN A 280 -0.19 12.77 -12.51
N PHE A 281 0.49 12.01 -11.64
CA PHE A 281 1.65 11.21 -11.99
C PHE A 281 1.39 10.15 -13.08
N PHE A 282 0.12 9.87 -13.38
CA PHE A 282 -0.28 8.85 -14.36
C PHE A 282 -0.88 9.41 -15.65
N VAL A 283 -0.90 10.74 -15.82
CA VAL A 283 -1.66 11.38 -16.91
C VAL A 283 -1.15 11.03 -18.32
N LYS A 284 0.13 10.67 -18.45
CA LYS A 284 0.73 10.26 -19.73
C LYS A 284 0.58 8.77 -20.05
N PHE A 285 0.02 7.95 -19.17
CA PHE A 285 -0.10 6.51 -19.40
C PHE A 285 -1.51 6.16 -19.91
N ASP A 286 -1.58 5.53 -21.08
CA ASP A 286 -2.85 5.04 -21.63
C ASP A 286 -3.39 3.83 -20.86
N GLN A 287 -4.60 3.39 -21.17
CA GLN A 287 -5.24 2.24 -20.52
C GLN A 287 -4.47 0.91 -20.64
N THR A 288 -3.52 0.80 -21.59
CA THR A 288 -2.64 -0.37 -21.77
C THR A 288 -1.30 -0.24 -21.05
N GLY A 289 -1.11 0.89 -20.34
CA GLY A 289 0.09 1.21 -19.58
C GLY A 289 1.25 1.74 -20.41
N LEU A 290 1.02 2.15 -21.67
CA LEU A 290 2.05 2.77 -22.49
C LEU A 290 2.08 4.29 -22.24
N TRP A 291 3.29 4.81 -22.13
CA TRP A 291 3.52 6.25 -21.99
C TRP A 291 3.36 6.98 -23.33
N ARG A 292 2.71 8.15 -23.30
CA ARG A 292 2.33 8.95 -24.47
C ARG A 292 2.75 10.40 -24.24
N ALA A 293 3.86 10.82 -24.86
CA ALA A 293 4.40 12.18 -24.73
C ALA A 293 3.33 13.26 -25.01
N GLU A 294 2.50 12.98 -26.03
CA GLU A 294 1.47 13.86 -26.57
C GLU A 294 0.20 13.96 -25.72
N ALA A 295 0.06 13.19 -24.64
CA ALA A 295 -1.14 13.22 -23.79
C ALA A 295 -1.35 14.60 -23.18
N THR A 296 -2.54 15.17 -23.36
CA THR A 296 -2.88 16.52 -22.87
C THR A 296 -3.52 16.50 -21.49
N GLY A 297 -4.02 15.33 -21.04
CA GLY A 297 -4.79 15.22 -19.80
C GLY A 297 -6.17 15.89 -19.84
N LEU A 298 -6.56 16.49 -20.97
CA LEU A 298 -7.87 17.14 -21.10
C LEU A 298 -8.99 16.11 -21.25
N GLN A 299 -10.17 16.43 -20.70
CA GLN A 299 -11.38 15.63 -20.89
C GLN A 299 -11.73 15.57 -22.37
N ASP A 300 -12.02 14.38 -22.90
CA ASP A 300 -12.65 14.26 -24.21
C ASP A 300 -14.12 14.75 -24.08
N PRO A 301 -14.52 15.84 -24.77
CA PRO A 301 -15.88 16.37 -24.68
C PRO A 301 -16.93 15.44 -25.27
N GLU A 302 -16.54 14.51 -26.15
CA GLU A 302 -17.42 13.50 -26.73
C GLU A 302 -17.28 12.13 -26.03
N GLY A 303 -16.30 12.01 -25.13
CA GLY A 303 -15.96 10.77 -24.43
C GLY A 303 -16.69 10.58 -23.10
N GLU A 304 -16.49 9.41 -22.49
CA GLU A 304 -16.97 9.17 -21.12
C GLU A 304 -16.26 10.10 -20.13
N LEU A 305 -16.98 10.55 -19.11
CA LEU A 305 -16.41 11.36 -18.04
C LEU A 305 -15.19 10.67 -17.41
N GLY A 306 -14.08 11.39 -17.33
CA GLY A 306 -12.80 10.91 -16.82
C GLY A 306 -11.91 10.20 -17.85
N ARG A 307 -12.32 10.17 -19.13
CA ARG A 307 -11.48 9.74 -20.25
C ARG A 307 -10.96 10.93 -21.05
N SER A 308 -9.71 10.79 -21.48
CA SER A 308 -9.07 11.65 -22.47
C SER A 308 -8.95 10.91 -23.80
N PHE A 309 -8.38 11.55 -24.81
CA PHE A 309 -8.22 11.01 -26.15
C PHE A 309 -7.35 9.76 -26.18
N GLY A 310 -7.55 8.88 -27.17
CA GLY A 310 -6.61 7.78 -27.45
C GLY A 310 -6.44 6.74 -26.34
N GLY A 311 -7.46 6.56 -25.48
CA GLY A 311 -7.41 5.60 -24.37
C GLY A 311 -6.69 6.12 -23.12
N LEU A 312 -6.38 7.42 -23.08
CA LEU A 312 -5.85 8.13 -21.92
C LEU A 312 -6.97 8.48 -20.93
N MET A 313 -6.56 8.94 -19.75
CA MET A 313 -7.46 9.35 -18.67
C MET A 313 -7.30 10.84 -18.40
N THR A 314 -8.41 11.48 -18.03
CA THR A 314 -8.46 12.92 -17.75
C THR A 314 -7.66 13.27 -16.49
N SER A 315 -6.98 14.40 -16.51
CA SER A 315 -6.37 15.03 -15.34
C SER A 315 -7.44 15.58 -14.40
N HIS A 316 -7.06 15.84 -13.15
CA HIS A 316 -7.90 16.62 -12.25
C HIS A 316 -7.74 18.13 -12.44
N MET A 317 -6.74 18.57 -13.20
CA MET A 317 -6.37 19.98 -13.34
C MET A 317 -7.19 20.66 -14.45
N ASP A 318 -7.59 21.91 -14.21
CA ASP A 318 -8.38 22.73 -15.13
C ASP A 318 -7.52 23.38 -16.23
N ASP A 319 -6.32 23.85 -15.86
CA ASP A 319 -5.38 24.46 -16.80
C ASP A 319 -4.77 23.40 -17.73
N GLU A 320 -4.76 23.68 -19.04
CA GLU A 320 -4.26 22.74 -20.07
C GLU A 320 -2.78 22.37 -19.86
N SER A 321 -1.95 23.35 -19.48
CA SER A 321 -0.52 23.09 -19.27
C SER A 321 -0.28 22.23 -18.03
N ALA A 322 -1.01 22.49 -16.95
CA ALA A 322 -0.98 21.67 -15.75
C ALA A 322 -1.57 20.28 -15.99
N ALA A 323 -2.68 20.18 -16.73
CA ALA A 323 -3.31 18.92 -17.07
C ALA A 323 -2.37 18.00 -17.87
N ALA A 324 -1.55 18.57 -18.76
CA ALA A 324 -0.59 17.83 -19.57
C ALA A 324 0.72 17.50 -18.82
N PHE A 325 0.96 18.06 -17.63
CA PHE A 325 2.23 17.93 -16.91
C PHE A 325 2.18 16.86 -15.83
N GLU A 326 3.16 15.96 -15.77
CA GLU A 326 3.16 14.84 -14.81
C GLU A 326 3.52 15.24 -13.38
N GLY A 327 4.12 16.41 -13.20
CA GLY A 327 4.57 16.87 -11.89
C GLY A 327 3.42 17.31 -10.99
N SER A 328 3.55 17.00 -9.71
CA SER A 328 2.56 17.30 -8.69
C SER A 328 3.14 17.17 -7.29
N LYS A 329 2.29 16.93 -6.29
CA LYS A 329 2.69 16.78 -4.89
C LYS A 329 2.59 15.33 -4.42
N MET A 330 3.63 14.84 -3.73
CA MET A 330 3.58 13.64 -2.91
C MET A 330 3.90 14.04 -1.47
N PHE A 331 2.96 13.81 -0.56
CA PHE A 331 3.02 14.22 0.85
C PHE A 331 3.45 15.67 1.05
N GLY A 332 2.83 16.56 0.28
CA GLY A 332 3.10 18.01 0.29
C GLY A 332 4.36 18.46 -0.47
N GLN A 333 5.25 17.54 -0.85
CA GLN A 333 6.48 17.85 -1.58
C GLN A 333 6.25 17.88 -3.08
N ASP A 334 6.71 18.94 -3.75
CA ASP A 334 6.66 19.05 -5.20
C ASP A 334 7.66 18.08 -5.86
N VAL A 335 7.16 17.25 -6.77
CA VAL A 335 7.93 16.24 -7.50
C VAL A 335 7.61 16.29 -8.99
N PRO A 336 8.59 16.04 -9.87
CA PRO A 336 8.41 16.23 -11.32
C PRO A 336 7.60 15.13 -12.00
N ASP A 337 7.54 13.93 -11.43
CA ASP A 337 6.93 12.74 -12.03
C ASP A 337 6.72 11.62 -10.96
N ILE A 338 6.27 10.45 -11.40
CA ILE A 338 6.05 9.28 -10.54
C ILE A 338 7.34 8.74 -9.90
N ARG A 339 8.53 8.96 -10.49
CA ARG A 339 9.80 8.54 -9.89
C ARG A 339 10.12 9.42 -8.68
N GLY A 340 9.97 10.74 -8.83
CA GLY A 340 10.10 11.66 -7.70
C GLY A 340 9.09 11.35 -6.60
N ALA A 341 7.84 11.07 -6.97
CA ALA A 341 6.79 10.66 -6.04
C ALA A 341 7.12 9.36 -5.30
N ALA A 342 7.65 8.35 -6.00
CA ALA A 342 8.05 7.08 -5.40
C ALA A 342 9.19 7.26 -4.39
N GLN A 343 10.14 8.15 -4.66
CA GLN A 343 11.21 8.49 -3.72
C GLN A 343 10.64 9.08 -2.43
N VAL A 344 9.82 10.13 -2.53
CA VAL A 344 9.19 10.77 -1.36
C VAL A 344 8.35 9.77 -0.57
N LEU A 345 7.57 8.93 -1.26
CA LEU A 345 6.77 7.90 -0.63
C LEU A 345 7.65 6.89 0.11
N SER A 346 8.75 6.44 -0.48
CA SER A 346 9.65 5.47 0.15
C SER A 346 10.41 6.01 1.37
N GLU A 347 10.66 7.32 1.40
CA GLU A 347 11.34 8.01 2.50
C GLU A 347 10.38 8.42 3.63
N SER A 348 9.06 8.36 3.38
CA SER A 348 8.05 8.71 4.37
C SER A 348 7.97 7.67 5.49
N ASP A 349 7.70 8.16 6.70
CA ASP A 349 7.45 7.36 7.90
C ASP A 349 6.25 6.41 7.77
N VAL A 350 5.38 6.57 6.76
CA VAL A 350 4.24 5.67 6.53
C VAL A 350 4.59 4.41 5.73
N PHE A 351 5.72 4.39 5.01
CA PHE A 351 6.05 3.30 4.08
C PHE A 351 6.31 1.97 4.81
N VAL A 352 7.26 1.95 5.73
CA VAL A 352 7.64 0.72 6.46
C VAL A 352 6.50 0.19 7.34
N PRO A 353 5.76 1.02 8.12
CA PRO A 353 4.56 0.58 8.82
C PRO A 353 3.52 -0.06 7.88
N CYS A 354 3.35 0.47 6.67
CA CYS A 354 2.45 -0.12 5.70
C CYS A 354 2.93 -1.49 5.22
N MET A 355 4.23 -1.68 5.00
CA MET A 355 4.78 -2.97 4.61
C MET A 355 4.62 -4.02 5.72
N ALA A 356 4.86 -3.64 6.98
CA ALA A 356 4.58 -4.49 8.14
C ALA A 356 3.09 -4.88 8.22
N ARG A 357 2.18 -3.93 7.99
CA ARG A 357 0.73 -4.20 7.92
C ARG A 357 0.40 -5.19 6.81
N ASN A 358 0.95 -4.99 5.62
CA ASN A 358 0.69 -5.84 4.45
C ASN A 358 1.15 -7.29 4.68
N VAL A 359 2.29 -7.51 5.36
CA VAL A 359 2.75 -8.89 5.64
C VAL A 359 1.89 -9.57 6.69
N ILE A 360 1.42 -8.87 7.73
CA ILE A 360 0.46 -9.41 8.70
C ILE A 360 -0.83 -9.80 7.98
N GLU A 361 -1.38 -8.88 7.17
CA GLU A 361 -2.61 -9.10 6.42
C GLU A 361 -2.52 -10.33 5.53
N TYR A 362 -1.43 -10.44 4.74
CA TYR A 362 -1.20 -11.57 3.85
C TYR A 362 -1.03 -12.88 4.62
N THR A 363 -0.21 -12.89 5.67
CA THR A 363 0.14 -14.09 6.44
C THR A 363 -1.07 -14.69 7.15
N PHE A 364 -1.96 -13.85 7.67
CA PHE A 364 -3.16 -14.31 8.39
C PHE A 364 -4.44 -14.23 7.56
N GLY A 365 -4.34 -13.96 6.25
CA GLY A 365 -5.50 -13.89 5.35
C GLY A 365 -6.54 -12.86 5.79
N MET A 366 -6.09 -11.74 6.36
CA MET A 366 -6.99 -10.69 6.85
C MET A 366 -7.63 -9.93 5.68
N THR A 367 -8.86 -9.47 5.88
CA THR A 367 -9.46 -8.50 4.96
C THR A 367 -8.88 -7.11 5.19
N ASP A 368 -9.00 -6.21 4.20
CA ASP A 368 -8.59 -4.82 4.35
C ASP A 368 -9.21 -4.15 5.60
N THR A 369 -10.49 -4.44 5.87
CA THR A 369 -11.21 -3.93 7.04
C THR A 369 -10.62 -4.46 8.35
N ALA A 370 -10.25 -5.74 8.42
CA ALA A 370 -9.60 -6.30 9.60
C ALA A 370 -8.19 -5.74 9.77
N ALA A 371 -7.41 -5.63 8.69
CA ALA A 371 -6.07 -5.06 8.72
C ALA A 371 -6.07 -3.56 9.08
N GLY A 372 -7.16 -2.84 8.83
CA GLY A 372 -7.35 -1.45 9.29
C GLY A 372 -7.47 -1.30 10.80
N LYS A 373 -7.68 -2.39 11.55
CA LYS A 373 -7.75 -2.40 13.02
C LYS A 373 -6.42 -2.71 13.70
N ILE A 374 -5.37 -2.98 12.93
CA ILE A 374 -4.03 -3.21 13.48
C ILE A 374 -3.56 -1.91 14.11
N ALA A 375 -3.11 -1.98 15.37
CA ALA A 375 -2.72 -0.81 16.13
C ALA A 375 -1.57 -0.05 15.44
N ARG A 376 -1.77 1.25 15.19
CA ARG A 376 -0.81 2.08 14.45
C ARG A 376 0.53 2.20 15.18
N ASP A 377 0.50 2.41 16.49
CA ASP A 377 1.68 2.52 17.35
C ASP A 377 2.54 1.23 17.34
N MET A 378 1.91 0.06 17.15
CA MET A 378 2.63 -1.20 16.95
C MET A 378 3.40 -1.22 15.64
N LEU A 379 2.76 -0.80 14.55
CA LEU A 379 3.41 -0.75 13.23
C LEU A 379 4.55 0.27 13.19
N GLU A 380 4.41 1.39 13.89
CA GLU A 380 5.46 2.39 14.07
C GLU A 380 6.65 1.84 14.86
N GLN A 381 6.41 1.06 15.93
CA GLN A 381 7.47 0.39 16.69
C GLN A 381 8.21 -0.65 15.85
N VAL A 382 7.48 -1.47 15.09
CA VAL A 382 8.08 -2.43 14.14
C VAL A 382 8.94 -1.70 13.12
N ALA A 383 8.44 -0.63 12.52
CA ALA A 383 9.18 0.16 11.55
C ALA A 383 10.44 0.79 12.13
N TRP A 384 10.36 1.35 13.34
CA TRP A 384 11.52 1.92 14.02
C TRP A 384 12.61 0.87 14.26
N ARG A 385 12.26 -0.37 14.65
CA ARG A 385 13.23 -1.46 14.82
C ARG A 385 13.81 -1.93 13.49
N ALA A 386 12.96 -2.13 12.47
CA ALA A 386 13.39 -2.59 11.16
C ALA A 386 14.37 -1.59 10.50
N THR A 387 14.13 -0.29 10.64
CA THR A 387 15.02 0.79 10.16
C THR A 387 16.24 1.04 11.04
N LYS A 388 16.42 0.24 12.11
CA LYS A 388 17.47 0.39 13.13
C LYS A 388 17.53 1.82 13.68
N GLY A 389 16.38 2.34 14.10
CA GLY A 389 16.24 3.71 14.57
C GLY A 389 16.40 4.74 13.46
N GLN A 390 15.78 4.50 12.29
CA GLN A 390 15.77 5.42 11.14
C GLN A 390 17.13 5.64 10.45
N THR A 391 18.11 4.78 10.71
CA THR A 391 19.45 4.94 10.13
C THR A 391 19.62 4.23 8.79
N GLN A 392 18.71 3.31 8.46
CA GLN A 392 18.80 2.47 7.28
C GLN A 392 17.41 2.22 6.67
N ASP A 393 17.37 2.14 5.35
CA ASP A 393 16.23 1.63 4.61
C ASP A 393 16.22 0.09 4.73
N PRO A 394 15.17 -0.50 5.35
CA PRO A 394 15.17 -1.91 5.70
C PRO A 394 15.02 -2.82 4.49
N THR A 395 15.63 -3.99 4.55
CA THR A 395 15.31 -5.08 3.62
C THR A 395 13.94 -5.67 3.95
N TRP A 396 13.37 -6.44 3.02
CA TRP A 396 12.15 -7.21 3.33
C TRP A 396 12.34 -8.17 4.52
N ALA A 397 13.54 -8.76 4.65
CA ALA A 397 13.89 -9.63 5.76
C ALA A 397 13.78 -8.90 7.11
N ASP A 398 14.32 -7.68 7.21
CA ASP A 398 14.25 -6.86 8.44
C ASP A 398 12.80 -6.58 8.83
N ILE A 399 11.96 -6.19 7.85
CA ILE A 399 10.54 -5.91 8.07
C ILE A 399 9.81 -7.17 8.59
N VAL A 400 9.98 -8.32 7.94
CA VAL A 400 9.31 -9.56 8.33
C VAL A 400 9.74 -10.03 9.71
N VAL A 401 11.04 -10.07 9.98
CA VAL A 401 11.57 -10.53 11.27
C VAL A 401 11.03 -9.64 12.39
N GLU A 402 11.15 -8.31 12.26
CA GLU A 402 10.69 -7.39 13.30
C GLU A 402 9.17 -7.37 13.47
N THR A 403 8.42 -7.71 12.42
CA THR A 403 6.96 -7.88 12.49
C THR A 403 6.57 -9.12 13.29
N PHE A 404 7.20 -10.28 13.03
CA PHE A 404 6.78 -11.55 13.64
C PHE A 404 7.47 -11.89 14.97
N VAL A 405 8.42 -11.07 15.41
CA VAL A 405 8.92 -11.08 16.80
C VAL A 405 8.18 -10.09 17.70
N GLU A 406 7.30 -9.24 17.15
CA GLU A 406 6.52 -8.27 17.91
C GLU A 406 5.57 -8.99 18.91
N PRO A 407 5.70 -8.75 20.22
CA PRO A 407 4.92 -9.46 21.24
C PRO A 407 3.41 -9.38 21.03
N ARG A 408 2.90 -8.24 20.55
CA ARG A 408 1.47 -8.05 20.30
C ARG A 408 0.96 -8.91 19.14
N VAL A 409 1.77 -9.12 18.10
CA VAL A 409 1.43 -10.02 16.98
C VAL A 409 1.35 -11.46 17.49
N ILE A 410 2.37 -11.90 18.25
CA ILE A 410 2.42 -13.24 18.85
C ILE A 410 1.19 -13.49 19.74
N GLN A 411 0.88 -12.54 20.63
CA GLN A 411 -0.24 -12.67 21.56
C GLN A 411 -1.59 -12.81 20.85
N VAL A 412 -1.83 -12.03 19.79
CA VAL A 412 -3.08 -12.09 19.01
C VAL A 412 -3.23 -13.45 18.32
N VAL A 413 -2.15 -14.02 17.78
CA VAL A 413 -2.18 -15.34 17.14
C VAL A 413 -2.48 -16.43 18.18
N LEU A 414 -1.83 -16.38 19.34
CA LEU A 414 -2.06 -17.36 20.41
C LEU A 414 -3.47 -17.26 21.01
N SER A 415 -4.01 -16.05 21.20
CA SER A 415 -5.36 -15.89 21.74
C SER A 415 -6.43 -16.49 20.83
N SER A 416 -6.20 -16.52 19.51
CA SER A 416 -7.16 -17.10 18.54
C SER A 416 -7.32 -18.63 18.66
N GLN A 417 -6.39 -19.33 19.33
CA GLN A 417 -6.53 -20.77 19.57
C GLN A 417 -7.65 -21.11 20.55
N GLY A 418 -7.90 -20.23 21.53
CA GLY A 418 -8.87 -20.46 22.59
C GLY A 418 -10.31 -20.53 22.08
N ASP A 419 -10.60 -19.91 20.95
CA ASP A 419 -11.93 -19.81 20.36
C ASP A 419 -12.30 -21.02 19.46
N VAL A 420 -11.37 -21.96 19.24
CA VAL A 420 -11.55 -23.11 18.34
C VAL A 420 -11.76 -24.44 19.11
N GLN A 421 -11.71 -24.42 20.45
CA GLN A 421 -12.02 -25.56 21.32
C GLN A 421 -13.44 -25.50 21.85
#